data_AF-A0A7C1IEN8-F1
#
_entry.id   AF-A0A7C1IEN8-F1
#
_cell.length_a   1.000
_cell.length_b   1.000
_cell.length_c   1.000
_cell.angle_alpha   90.00
_cell.angle_beta   90.00
_cell.angle_gamma   90.00
#
_symmetry.space_group_name_H-M   'P 1'
#
loop_
_entity.id
_entity.type
_entity.pdbx_description
1 polymer ?
#
loop_
_entity_poly.entity_id
_entity_poly.type
_entity_poly.pdbx_seq_one_letter_code
_entity_poly.pdbx_strand_id
1 'polypeptide(L)'
;MRFWRNGKHKKSICSGNGKKIPSLFLWGRDVYILKRRFMKRIIFIMAAVLMATGIIYGAEKDILSEGDFFPELIFERADGKTFVFPESEKEIINLLVITFSRPKEGMTESWFLPFKKEFEGNEKINYYEAAMLGDLGWLQGFITGAIKGGVPEERKKNTALWLGNGKENLKKKLGISGDEYIYIFLTDMNGKIRYMTKGKKAGKEDIEEIIEKTYEILKLWYS
;
A
#
# COMPACT_ATOMS: atom_id res chain seq x y z
N MET A 1 70.30 -24.91 59.27
CA MET A 1 71.63 -25.45 59.65
C MET A 1 72.48 -25.52 58.37
N ARG A 2 73.68 -24.90 58.38
CA ARG A 2 74.87 -24.96 57.46
C ARG A 2 74.65 -25.46 56.00
N PHE A 3 75.20 -24.83 54.95
CA PHE A 3 76.62 -24.68 54.60
C PHE A 3 76.70 -23.65 53.44
N TRP A 4 77.54 -22.61 53.42
CA TRP A 4 79.01 -22.52 53.25
C TRP A 4 79.53 -22.57 51.80
N ARG A 5 80.27 -21.50 51.43
CA ARG A 5 81.42 -21.39 50.49
C ARG A 5 81.16 -21.72 49.01
N ASN A 6 81.85 -21.20 47.99
CA ASN A 6 83.06 -20.40 47.72
C ASN A 6 82.84 -19.87 46.27
N GLY A 7 83.39 -18.78 45.76
CA GLY A 7 84.71 -18.20 45.92
C GLY A 7 85.42 -18.13 44.56
N LYS A 8 86.12 -17.00 44.33
CA LYS A 8 87.24 -16.76 43.39
C LYS A 8 86.87 -16.40 41.93
N HIS A 9 87.05 -15.14 41.52
CA HIS A 9 88.30 -14.43 41.14
C HIS A 9 88.77 -14.68 39.70
N LYS A 10 88.70 -13.65 38.85
CA LYS A 10 89.86 -12.96 38.22
C LYS A 10 89.34 -11.90 37.22
N LYS A 11 89.66 -10.62 37.47
CA LYS A 11 90.62 -9.78 36.72
C LYS A 11 90.23 -9.60 35.24
N SER A 12 89.62 -8.47 34.93
CA SER A 12 90.27 -7.26 34.37
C SER A 12 90.61 -7.42 32.90
N ILE A 13 90.05 -6.54 32.06
CA ILE A 13 90.77 -5.78 31.01
C ILE A 13 89.80 -4.68 30.56
N CYS A 14 90.32 -3.45 30.57
CA CYS A 14 89.67 -2.26 30.05
C CYS A 14 89.56 -2.29 28.52
N SER A 15 88.76 -1.36 28.02
CA SER A 15 88.79 -0.76 26.68
C SER A 15 87.79 -1.30 25.66
N GLY A 16 87.05 -0.35 25.06
CA GLY A 16 86.35 -0.57 23.79
C GLY A 16 84.94 -0.02 23.78
N ASN A 17 84.81 1.28 23.54
CA ASN A 17 83.55 1.90 23.13
C ASN A 17 82.98 1.16 21.90
N GLY A 18 81.81 0.54 22.07
CA GLY A 18 81.06 -0.10 21.00
C GLY A 18 79.60 -0.21 21.40
N LYS A 19 78.74 0.61 20.76
CA LYS A 19 77.29 0.65 20.93
C LYS A 19 76.69 -0.77 20.90
N LYS A 20 76.05 -1.21 21.99
CA LYS A 20 75.13 -2.35 21.98
C LYS A 20 73.69 -1.83 21.84
N ILE A 21 73.07 -2.19 20.73
CA ILE A 21 71.61 -2.13 20.52
C ILE A 21 70.98 -3.21 21.42
N PRO A 22 69.90 -2.93 22.16
CA PRO A 22 68.99 -3.98 22.62
C PRO A 22 67.68 -3.96 21.82
N SER A 23 67.47 -5.11 21.16
CA SER A 23 66.21 -5.84 21.00
C SER A 23 64.96 -5.12 20.52
N LEU A 24 64.67 -5.37 19.24
CA LEU A 24 63.34 -5.52 18.66
C LEU A 24 62.43 -6.37 19.57
N PHE A 25 61.42 -5.76 20.20
CA PHE A 25 60.25 -6.49 20.70
C PHE A 25 59.07 -5.54 20.81
N LEU A 26 57.89 -6.00 20.36
CA LEU A 26 56.55 -5.39 20.46
C LEU A 26 56.17 -4.31 19.43
N TRP A 27 55.85 -4.68 18.18
CA TRP A 27 55.11 -3.78 17.27
C TRP A 27 54.05 -4.45 16.36
N GLY A 28 53.56 -5.65 16.72
CA GLY A 28 52.64 -6.42 15.85
C GLY A 28 51.18 -6.54 16.31
N ARG A 29 50.88 -6.47 17.61
CA ARG A 29 49.54 -6.79 18.13
C ARG A 29 48.62 -5.57 18.25
N ASP A 30 49.16 -4.40 18.57
CA ASP A 30 48.35 -3.20 18.80
C ASP A 30 47.75 -2.62 17.51
N VAL A 31 48.48 -2.68 16.39
CA VAL A 31 47.98 -2.19 15.10
C VAL A 31 46.79 -3.03 14.59
N TYR A 32 46.81 -4.35 14.84
CA TYR A 32 45.74 -5.25 14.40
C TYR A 32 44.46 -5.08 15.23
N ILE A 33 44.59 -4.90 16.55
CA ILE A 33 43.45 -4.66 17.45
C ILE A 33 42.85 -3.28 17.20
N LEU A 34 43.70 -2.27 16.94
CA LEU A 34 43.25 -0.91 16.59
C LEU A 34 42.50 -0.91 15.26
N LYS A 35 43.04 -1.57 14.21
CA LYS A 35 42.33 -1.75 12.93
C LYS A 35 41.02 -2.52 13.09
N ARG A 36 40.97 -3.57 13.91
CA ARG A 36 39.74 -4.35 14.15
C ARG A 36 38.68 -3.54 14.90
N ARG A 37 39.07 -2.72 15.89
CA ARG A 37 38.16 -1.81 16.61
C ARG A 37 37.65 -0.69 15.70
N PHE A 38 38.52 -0.14 14.87
CA PHE A 38 38.17 0.89 13.91
C PHE A 38 37.24 0.34 12.81
N MET A 39 37.53 -0.87 12.31
CA MET A 39 36.73 -1.53 11.28
C MET A 39 35.37 -2.00 11.81
N LYS A 40 35.28 -2.45 13.07
CA LYS A 40 33.98 -2.72 13.72
C LYS A 40 33.12 -1.46 13.85
N ARG A 41 33.72 -0.31 14.17
CA ARG A 41 33.02 0.99 14.20
C ARG A 41 32.53 1.41 12.82
N ILE A 42 33.37 1.25 11.78
CA ILE A 42 32.98 1.53 10.39
C ILE A 42 31.83 0.61 9.96
N ILE A 43 31.91 -0.69 10.23
CA ILE A 43 30.83 -1.64 9.92
C ILE A 43 29.54 -1.28 10.65
N PHE A 44 29.61 -0.89 11.93
CA PHE A 44 28.45 -0.44 12.70
C PHE A 44 27.83 0.84 12.12
N ILE A 45 28.65 1.81 11.72
CA ILE A 45 28.19 3.05 11.09
C ILE A 45 27.52 2.75 9.74
N MET A 46 28.12 1.89 8.91
CA MET A 46 27.54 1.48 7.62
C MET A 46 26.21 0.73 7.79
N ALA A 47 26.11 -0.17 8.77
CA ALA A 47 24.86 -0.88 9.07
C ALA A 47 23.77 0.07 9.60
N ALA A 48 24.13 1.05 10.44
CA ALA A 48 23.20 2.07 10.92
C ALA A 48 22.72 3.00 9.79
N VAL A 49 23.59 3.36 8.86
CA VAL A 49 23.23 4.15 7.66
C VAL A 49 22.28 3.35 6.76
N LEU A 50 22.54 2.06 6.54
CA LEU A 50 21.66 1.20 5.73
C LEU A 50 20.27 1.01 6.37
N MET A 51 20.20 0.85 7.70
CA MET A 51 18.93 0.79 8.43
C MET A 51 18.18 2.12 8.40
N ALA A 52 18.89 3.25 8.57
CA ALA A 52 18.30 4.58 8.48
C ALA A 52 17.78 4.89 7.07
N THR A 53 18.47 4.44 6.01
CA THR A 53 17.98 4.59 4.63
C THR A 53 16.80 3.66 4.32
N GLY A 54 16.76 2.45 4.89
CA GLY A 54 15.65 1.51 4.67
C GLY A 54 14.31 2.00 5.22
N ILE A 55 14.33 2.82 6.28
CA ILE A 55 13.13 3.46 6.86
C ILE A 55 12.57 4.55 5.94
N ILE A 56 13.42 5.20 5.13
CA ILE A 56 13.01 6.30 4.22
C ILE A 56 12.33 5.76 2.94
N TYR A 57 12.59 4.51 2.56
CA TYR A 57 11.94 3.85 1.42
C TYR A 57 10.54 3.29 1.72
N GLY A 58 9.95 3.61 2.87
CA GLY A 58 8.50 3.50 3.05
C GLY A 58 7.82 4.59 2.24
N ALA A 59 7.78 4.44 0.92
CA ALA A 59 7.03 5.34 0.05
C ALA A 59 5.58 5.37 0.53
N GLU A 60 5.14 6.53 1.01
CA GLU A 60 3.72 6.83 1.18
C GLU A 60 3.09 6.60 -0.18
N LYS A 61 2.34 5.50 -0.30
CA LYS A 61 1.71 5.13 -1.55
C LYS A 61 0.50 6.05 -1.70
N ASP A 62 0.72 7.21 -2.30
CA ASP A 62 -0.30 8.24 -2.48
C ASP A 62 -1.46 7.78 -3.38
N ILE A 63 -1.23 6.75 -4.20
CA ILE A 63 -2.19 6.22 -5.17
C ILE A 63 -2.50 4.75 -4.86
N LEU A 64 -3.77 4.50 -4.63
CA LEU A 64 -4.37 3.19 -4.42
C LEU A 64 -4.10 2.25 -5.61
N SER A 65 -3.80 0.99 -5.32
CA SER A 65 -3.74 -0.08 -6.32
C SER A 65 -4.42 -1.35 -5.81
N GLU A 66 -4.48 -2.35 -6.70
CA GLU A 66 -4.81 -3.72 -6.29
C GLU A 66 -3.94 -4.16 -5.11
N GLY A 67 -4.55 -4.86 -4.16
CA GLY A 67 -3.93 -5.22 -2.90
C GLY A 67 -4.16 -4.23 -1.76
N ASP A 68 -4.54 -2.98 -2.04
CA ASP A 68 -4.88 -2.01 -0.99
C ASP A 68 -6.33 -2.17 -0.54
N PHE A 69 -6.67 -1.60 0.61
CA PHE A 69 -8.06 -1.49 1.06
C PHE A 69 -8.72 -0.27 0.44
N PHE A 70 -9.95 -0.45 -0.05
CA PHE A 70 -10.73 0.68 -0.53
C PHE A 70 -11.04 1.64 0.63
N PRO A 71 -10.90 2.96 0.44
CA PRO A 71 -11.11 3.93 1.52
C PRO A 71 -12.55 3.88 2.03
N GLU A 72 -12.73 4.10 3.33
CA GLU A 72 -14.05 4.21 3.90
C GLU A 72 -14.77 5.46 3.37
N LEU A 73 -15.96 5.27 2.77
CA LEU A 73 -16.80 6.33 2.22
C LEU A 73 -18.24 6.13 2.64
N ILE A 74 -18.93 7.23 2.97
CA ILE A 74 -20.37 7.24 3.22
C ILE A 74 -21.09 7.54 1.92
N PHE A 75 -22.01 6.67 1.53
CA PHE A 75 -22.85 6.81 0.36
C PHE A 75 -24.31 6.97 0.74
N GLU A 76 -25.04 7.73 -0.07
CA GLU A 76 -26.50 7.82 -0.04
C GLU A 76 -27.06 7.13 -1.28
N ARG A 77 -27.86 6.09 -1.10
CA ARG A 77 -28.52 5.37 -2.19
C ARG A 77 -29.71 6.14 -2.74
N ALA A 78 -30.08 5.81 -3.97
CA ALA A 78 -31.20 6.47 -4.62
C ALA A 78 -32.57 6.17 -3.98
N ASP A 79 -32.68 5.09 -3.20
CA ASP A 79 -33.84 4.79 -2.35
C ASP A 79 -33.82 5.54 -1.00
N GLY A 80 -32.81 6.38 -0.76
CA GLY A 80 -32.69 7.22 0.43
C GLY A 80 -31.96 6.58 1.61
N LYS A 81 -31.53 5.32 1.51
CA LYS A 81 -30.72 4.69 2.56
C LYS A 81 -29.27 5.13 2.47
N THR A 82 -28.61 5.31 3.61
CA THR A 82 -27.16 5.54 3.66
C THR A 82 -26.42 4.25 4.04
N PHE A 83 -25.18 4.12 3.60
CA PHE A 83 -24.30 3.02 3.98
C PHE A 83 -22.84 3.47 3.97
N VAL A 84 -22.00 2.77 4.73
CA VAL A 84 -20.56 3.02 4.82
C VAL A 84 -19.85 1.92 4.03
N PHE A 85 -19.18 2.26 2.94
CA PHE A 85 -18.43 1.30 2.14
C PHE A 85 -16.93 1.34 2.51
N PRO A 86 -16.22 0.20 2.65
CA PRO A 86 -16.72 -1.18 2.52
C PRO A 86 -17.33 -1.76 3.80
N GLU A 87 -17.33 -1.04 4.92
CA GLU A 87 -17.69 -1.57 6.25
C GLU A 87 -19.08 -2.24 6.32
N SER A 88 -20.10 -1.61 5.75
CA SER A 88 -21.49 -2.11 5.71
C SER A 88 -21.69 -3.26 4.71
N GLU A 89 -20.68 -3.54 3.89
CA GLU A 89 -20.71 -4.53 2.81
C GLU A 89 -19.60 -5.58 2.97
N LYS A 90 -19.11 -5.74 4.21
CA LYS A 90 -18.22 -6.85 4.58
C LYS A 90 -18.92 -8.18 4.33
N GLU A 91 -18.11 -9.22 4.11
CA GLU A 91 -18.58 -10.58 3.81
C GLU A 91 -19.25 -10.74 2.44
N ILE A 92 -19.27 -9.68 1.63
CA ILE A 92 -19.82 -9.66 0.28
C ILE A 92 -18.73 -9.18 -0.71
N ILE A 93 -18.70 -9.75 -1.90
CA ILE A 93 -17.85 -9.25 -3.00
C ILE A 93 -18.54 -8.06 -3.64
N ASN A 94 -17.85 -6.93 -3.77
CA ASN A 94 -18.48 -5.71 -4.27
C ASN A 94 -17.82 -5.21 -5.56
N LEU A 95 -18.64 -4.91 -6.57
CA LEU A 95 -18.25 -4.15 -7.75
C LEU A 95 -18.72 -2.69 -7.62
N LEU A 96 -17.79 -1.74 -7.62
CA LEU A 96 -18.08 -0.32 -7.72
C LEU A 96 -17.81 0.18 -9.14
N VAL A 97 -18.84 0.75 -9.77
CA VAL A 97 -18.79 1.45 -11.05
C VAL A 97 -18.86 2.96 -10.77
N ILE A 98 -17.70 3.61 -10.69
CA ILE A 98 -17.55 4.98 -10.18
C ILE A 98 -17.48 6.00 -11.31
N THR A 99 -18.19 7.12 -11.15
CA THR A 99 -18.13 8.29 -12.03
C THR A 99 -17.87 9.58 -11.27
N PHE A 100 -17.01 10.46 -11.80
CA PHE A 100 -16.69 11.76 -11.20
C PHE A 100 -17.35 12.94 -11.91
N SER A 101 -17.90 12.72 -13.11
CA SER A 101 -18.73 13.68 -13.85
C SER A 101 -19.99 12.98 -14.35
N ARG A 102 -20.94 13.75 -14.90
CA ARG A 102 -22.15 13.18 -15.51
C ARG A 102 -21.74 12.34 -16.73
N PRO A 103 -21.91 11.01 -16.71
CA PRO A 103 -21.55 10.18 -17.84
C PRO A 103 -22.46 10.47 -19.05
N LYS A 104 -21.94 10.22 -20.26
CA LYS A 104 -22.80 10.16 -21.45
C LYS A 104 -23.66 8.91 -21.38
N GLU A 105 -24.79 8.96 -22.08
CA GLU A 105 -25.75 7.86 -22.13
C GLU A 105 -25.09 6.52 -22.50
N GLY A 106 -25.38 5.48 -21.72
CA GLY A 106 -24.90 4.12 -21.94
C GLY A 106 -23.46 3.86 -21.49
N MET A 107 -22.75 4.83 -20.91
CA MET A 107 -21.38 4.61 -20.44
C MET A 107 -21.36 3.72 -19.20
N THR A 108 -22.04 4.10 -18.12
CA THR A 108 -22.10 3.27 -16.90
C THR A 108 -22.84 1.97 -17.15
N GLU A 109 -23.93 2.00 -17.93
CA GLU A 109 -24.69 0.80 -18.27
C GLU A 109 -23.85 -0.26 -18.98
N SER A 110 -22.87 0.15 -19.81
CA SER A 110 -21.99 -0.80 -20.52
C SER A 110 -21.13 -1.64 -19.58
N TRP A 111 -20.76 -1.10 -18.42
CA TRP A 111 -20.02 -1.81 -17.37
C TRP A 111 -20.96 -2.59 -16.45
N PHE A 112 -22.06 -1.94 -16.06
CA PHE A 112 -22.95 -2.42 -15.01
C PHE A 112 -23.89 -3.55 -15.45
N LEU A 113 -24.57 -3.40 -16.59
CA LEU A 113 -25.65 -4.32 -16.98
C LEU A 113 -25.14 -5.74 -17.30
N PRO A 114 -24.03 -5.93 -18.03
CA PRO A 114 -23.49 -7.27 -18.27
C PRO A 114 -23.10 -7.98 -16.98
N PHE A 115 -22.43 -7.27 -16.06
CA PHE A 115 -22.06 -7.82 -14.76
C PHE A 115 -23.29 -8.17 -13.91
N LYS A 116 -24.27 -7.26 -13.85
CA LYS A 116 -25.56 -7.51 -13.19
C LYS A 116 -26.22 -8.76 -13.75
N LYS A 117 -26.27 -8.92 -15.08
CA LYS A 117 -26.89 -10.08 -15.72
C LYS A 117 -26.24 -11.40 -15.31
N GLU A 118 -24.93 -11.44 -15.14
CA GLU A 118 -24.19 -12.65 -14.74
C GLU A 118 -24.43 -13.01 -13.27
N PHE A 119 -24.49 -12.02 -12.38
CA PHE A 119 -24.51 -12.23 -10.93
C PHE A 119 -25.84 -11.86 -10.25
N GLU A 120 -26.89 -11.59 -11.00
CA GLU A 120 -28.22 -11.31 -10.46
C GLU A 120 -28.73 -12.49 -9.64
N GLY A 121 -29.15 -12.21 -8.39
CA GLY A 121 -29.62 -13.23 -7.46
C GLY A 121 -28.52 -13.92 -6.65
N ASN A 122 -27.24 -13.63 -6.88
CA ASN A 122 -26.16 -14.14 -6.03
C ASN A 122 -26.01 -13.27 -4.77
N GLU A 123 -26.39 -13.81 -3.60
CA GLU A 123 -26.34 -13.11 -2.32
C GLU A 123 -24.92 -12.76 -1.83
N LYS A 124 -23.89 -13.36 -2.44
CA LYS A 124 -22.48 -13.11 -2.11
C LYS A 124 -21.85 -11.98 -2.92
N ILE A 125 -22.62 -11.38 -3.83
CA ILE A 125 -22.15 -10.33 -4.74
C ILE A 125 -23.09 -9.14 -4.67
N ASN A 126 -22.49 -7.96 -4.53
CA ASN A 126 -23.18 -6.70 -4.65
C ASN A 126 -22.50 -5.81 -5.70
N TYR A 127 -23.26 -4.88 -6.26
CA TYR A 127 -22.77 -3.99 -7.30
C TYR A 127 -23.42 -2.62 -7.18
N TYR A 128 -22.62 -1.58 -7.36
CA TYR A 128 -23.05 -0.20 -7.20
C TYR A 128 -22.60 0.66 -8.37
N GLU A 129 -23.52 1.46 -8.92
CA GLU A 129 -23.19 2.62 -9.73
C GLU A 129 -23.05 3.82 -8.79
N ALA A 130 -21.82 4.28 -8.61
CA ALA A 130 -21.49 5.34 -7.67
C ALA A 130 -21.21 6.66 -8.40
N ALA A 131 -22.04 7.67 -8.17
CA ALA A 131 -21.80 9.04 -8.62
C ALA A 131 -21.08 9.84 -7.53
N MET A 132 -19.85 10.26 -7.82
CA MET A 132 -19.00 11.03 -6.91
C MET A 132 -19.28 12.52 -7.07
N LEU A 133 -20.39 12.99 -6.52
CA LEU A 133 -20.85 14.37 -6.66
C LEU A 133 -19.96 15.34 -5.89
N GLY A 134 -19.56 14.96 -4.67
CA GLY A 134 -18.85 15.82 -3.74
C GLY A 134 -19.78 16.81 -3.04
N ASP A 135 -19.21 17.85 -2.43
CA ASP A 135 -19.98 18.94 -1.83
C ASP A 135 -20.65 19.80 -2.90
N LEU A 136 -21.98 19.87 -2.84
CA LEU A 136 -22.84 20.65 -3.73
C LEU A 136 -23.45 21.87 -3.03
N GLY A 137 -23.11 22.09 -1.76
CA GLY A 137 -23.65 23.17 -0.93
C GLY A 137 -25.18 23.20 -0.94
N TRP A 138 -25.73 24.40 -1.15
CA TRP A 138 -27.19 24.63 -1.13
C TRP A 138 -27.96 23.90 -2.25
N LEU A 139 -27.28 23.43 -3.31
CA LEU A 139 -27.91 22.69 -4.41
C LEU A 139 -28.01 21.19 -4.18
N GLN A 140 -27.42 20.67 -3.10
CA GLN A 140 -27.33 19.22 -2.85
C GLN A 140 -28.70 18.54 -2.92
N GLY A 141 -29.70 19.04 -2.20
CA GLY A 141 -31.03 18.43 -2.18
C GLY A 141 -31.74 18.44 -3.54
N PHE A 142 -31.55 19.49 -4.34
CA PHE A 142 -32.11 19.58 -5.68
C PHE A 142 -31.48 18.55 -6.63
N ILE A 143 -30.14 18.48 -6.64
CA ILE A 143 -29.40 17.57 -7.53
C ILE A 143 -29.63 16.11 -7.13
N THR A 144 -29.55 15.78 -5.84
CA THR A 144 -29.81 14.41 -5.37
C THR A 144 -31.25 14.01 -5.63
N GLY A 145 -32.22 14.90 -5.38
CA GLY A 145 -33.63 14.67 -5.69
C GLY A 145 -33.87 14.40 -7.18
N ALA A 146 -33.26 15.19 -8.06
CA ALA A 146 -33.34 15.00 -9.51
C ALA A 146 -32.75 13.65 -9.94
N ILE A 147 -31.58 13.26 -9.41
CA ILE A 147 -30.97 11.96 -9.71
C ILE A 147 -31.88 10.82 -9.22
N LYS A 148 -32.33 10.89 -7.96
CA LYS A 148 -33.22 9.87 -7.37
C LYS A 148 -34.54 9.70 -8.13
N GLY A 149 -35.12 10.80 -8.59
CA GLY A 149 -36.34 10.79 -9.39
C GLY A 149 -36.15 10.24 -10.80
N GLY A 150 -34.93 10.31 -11.34
CA GLY A 150 -34.58 9.79 -12.67
C GLY A 150 -34.16 8.32 -12.69
N VAL A 151 -33.83 7.73 -11.53
CA VAL A 151 -33.39 6.32 -11.44
C VAL A 151 -34.62 5.39 -11.34
N PRO A 152 -34.75 4.40 -12.22
CA PRO A 152 -35.81 3.37 -12.13
C PRO A 152 -35.80 2.64 -10.79
N GLU A 153 -36.97 2.26 -10.27
CA GLU A 153 -37.12 1.66 -8.93
C GLU A 153 -36.21 0.43 -8.72
N GLU A 154 -36.10 -0.43 -9.72
CA GLU A 154 -35.28 -1.64 -9.69
C GLU A 154 -33.78 -1.37 -9.58
N ARG A 155 -33.34 -0.17 -9.98
CA ARG A 155 -31.93 0.28 -9.91
C ARG A 155 -31.62 1.11 -8.66
N LYS A 156 -32.64 1.64 -7.96
CA LYS A 156 -32.40 2.56 -6.83
C LYS A 156 -31.53 1.99 -5.73
N LYS A 157 -31.61 0.67 -5.50
CA LYS A 157 -30.78 -0.02 -4.50
C LYS A 157 -29.30 -0.11 -4.87
N ASN A 158 -28.98 -0.02 -6.16
CA ASN A 158 -27.63 -0.12 -6.70
C ASN A 158 -27.06 1.24 -7.13
N THR A 159 -27.84 2.32 -7.13
CA THR A 159 -27.32 3.66 -7.40
C THR A 159 -26.92 4.36 -6.11
N ALA A 160 -25.64 4.65 -5.96
CA ALA A 160 -25.03 5.28 -4.79
C ALA A 160 -24.51 6.69 -5.13
N LEU A 161 -24.67 7.63 -4.21
CA LEU A 161 -24.25 9.02 -4.36
C LEU A 161 -23.26 9.33 -3.23
N TRP A 162 -22.09 9.84 -3.58
CA TRP A 162 -21.14 10.34 -2.60
C TRP A 162 -21.17 11.87 -2.55
N LEU A 163 -21.46 12.40 -1.36
CA LEU A 163 -21.68 13.83 -1.08
C LEU A 163 -20.62 14.40 -0.12
N GLY A 164 -19.42 13.79 -0.11
CA GLY A 164 -18.37 14.17 0.82
C GLY A 164 -17.54 15.38 0.38
N ASN A 165 -16.81 15.93 1.33
CA ASN A 165 -15.84 16.99 1.09
C ASN A 165 -14.53 16.42 0.49
N GLY A 166 -13.75 17.28 -0.17
CA GLY A 166 -12.40 16.91 -0.62
C GLY A 166 -12.36 15.96 -1.82
N LYS A 167 -13.31 16.09 -2.75
CA LYS A 167 -13.38 15.30 -3.99
C LYS A 167 -12.04 15.19 -4.73
N GLU A 168 -11.28 16.27 -4.82
CA GLU A 168 -9.97 16.28 -5.50
C GLU A 168 -8.91 15.47 -4.74
N ASN A 169 -8.93 15.46 -3.41
CA ASN A 169 -8.04 14.62 -2.62
C ASN A 169 -8.42 13.14 -2.78
N LEU A 170 -9.72 12.84 -2.80
CA LEU A 170 -10.21 11.49 -3.06
C LEU A 170 -9.82 11.01 -4.46
N LYS A 171 -9.92 11.87 -5.48
CA LYS A 171 -9.47 11.57 -6.85
C LYS A 171 -7.99 11.20 -6.90
N LYS A 172 -7.12 11.98 -6.23
CA LYS A 172 -5.69 11.67 -6.14
C LYS A 172 -5.46 10.31 -5.49
N LYS A 173 -6.10 10.08 -4.34
CA LYS A 173 -5.99 8.81 -3.60
C LYS A 173 -6.41 7.62 -4.44
N LEU A 174 -7.51 7.73 -5.19
CA LEU A 174 -8.04 6.68 -6.05
C LEU A 174 -7.32 6.57 -7.41
N GLY A 175 -6.29 7.38 -7.69
CA GLY A 175 -5.57 7.34 -8.96
C GLY A 175 -6.38 7.81 -10.17
N ILE A 176 -7.34 8.71 -9.95
CA ILE A 176 -8.25 9.20 -10.98
C ILE A 176 -7.52 10.17 -11.91
N SER A 177 -7.37 9.75 -13.16
CA SER A 177 -6.66 10.49 -14.22
C SER A 177 -7.54 11.40 -15.07
N GLY A 178 -8.87 11.28 -15.01
CA GLY A 178 -9.80 12.06 -15.84
C GLY A 178 -11.26 11.79 -15.48
N ASP A 179 -12.08 12.83 -15.46
CA ASP A 179 -13.48 12.74 -15.02
C ASP A 179 -14.41 12.16 -16.10
N GLU A 180 -13.92 12.03 -17.33
CA GLU A 180 -14.65 11.45 -18.46
C GLU A 180 -14.64 9.91 -18.48
N TYR A 181 -13.88 9.28 -17.59
CA TYR A 181 -13.79 7.83 -17.49
C TYR A 181 -14.74 7.28 -16.42
N ILE A 182 -15.17 6.04 -16.65
CA ILE A 182 -15.77 5.17 -15.65
C ILE A 182 -14.64 4.39 -14.99
N TYR A 183 -14.63 4.32 -13.67
CA TYR A 183 -13.64 3.59 -12.90
C TYR A 183 -14.29 2.38 -12.24
N ILE A 184 -13.63 1.24 -12.34
CA ILE A 184 -14.13 -0.02 -11.82
C ILE A 184 -13.23 -0.46 -10.67
N PHE A 185 -13.85 -0.80 -9.54
CA PHE A 185 -13.17 -1.39 -8.40
C PHE A 185 -13.92 -2.65 -8.00
N LEU A 186 -13.24 -3.80 -8.07
CA LEU A 186 -13.73 -5.05 -7.53
C LEU A 186 -13.04 -5.31 -6.20
N THR A 187 -13.82 -5.47 -5.14
CA THR A 187 -13.31 -5.71 -3.79
C THR A 187 -13.72 -7.09 -3.30
N ASP A 188 -12.86 -7.73 -2.51
CA ASP A 188 -13.22 -8.94 -1.78
C ASP A 188 -14.02 -8.62 -0.51
N MET A 189 -14.38 -9.67 0.22
CA MET A 189 -15.22 -9.63 1.42
C MET A 189 -14.65 -8.81 2.59
N ASN A 190 -13.38 -8.40 2.53
CA ASN A 190 -12.78 -7.50 3.53
C ASN A 190 -12.68 -6.06 3.03
N GLY A 191 -13.21 -5.75 1.84
CA GLY A 191 -13.02 -4.45 1.19
C GLY A 191 -11.64 -4.25 0.58
N LYS A 192 -10.84 -5.33 0.44
CA LYS A 192 -9.54 -5.29 -0.24
C LYS A 192 -9.76 -5.31 -1.74
N ILE A 193 -9.07 -4.45 -2.46
CA ILE A 193 -9.23 -4.32 -3.90
C ILE A 193 -8.48 -5.45 -4.59
N ARG A 194 -9.20 -6.18 -5.44
CA ARG A 194 -8.71 -7.36 -6.15
C ARG A 194 -8.54 -7.13 -7.64
N TYR A 195 -9.27 -6.16 -8.19
CA TYR A 195 -9.13 -5.76 -9.57
C TYR A 195 -9.56 -4.30 -9.73
N MET A 196 -8.83 -3.57 -10.58
CA MET A 196 -9.15 -2.20 -10.96
C MET A 196 -8.99 -1.99 -12.45
N THR A 197 -9.96 -1.33 -13.08
CA THR A 197 -9.81 -0.87 -14.47
C THR A 197 -10.55 0.45 -14.69
N LYS A 198 -10.38 1.06 -15.86
CA LYS A 198 -11.09 2.26 -16.26
C LYS A 198 -11.32 2.31 -17.75
N GLY A 199 -12.40 2.95 -18.16
CA GLY A 199 -12.68 3.21 -19.57
C GLY A 199 -13.93 4.03 -19.78
N LYS A 200 -14.16 4.45 -21.03
CA LYS A 200 -15.35 5.22 -21.38
C LYS A 200 -16.58 4.32 -21.53
N LYS A 201 -16.40 3.19 -22.19
CA LYS A 201 -17.38 2.10 -22.32
C LYS A 201 -16.64 0.79 -22.18
N ALA A 202 -17.29 -0.21 -21.61
CA ALA A 202 -16.72 -1.54 -21.53
C ALA A 202 -16.67 -2.19 -22.92
N GLY A 203 -15.51 -2.74 -23.27
CA GLY A 203 -15.38 -3.76 -24.29
C GLY A 203 -15.80 -5.12 -23.76
N LYS A 204 -15.89 -6.10 -24.67
CA LYS A 204 -16.20 -7.48 -24.29
C LYS A 204 -15.13 -8.07 -23.34
N GLU A 205 -13.87 -7.85 -23.67
CA GLU A 205 -12.72 -8.34 -22.88
C GLU A 205 -12.72 -7.75 -21.46
N ASP A 206 -13.05 -6.45 -21.32
CA ASP A 206 -13.15 -5.81 -20.01
C ASP A 206 -14.19 -6.50 -19.10
N ILE A 207 -15.35 -6.86 -19.69
CA ILE A 207 -16.41 -7.55 -18.95
C ILE A 207 -16.01 -8.98 -18.60
N GLU A 208 -15.43 -9.71 -19.55
CA GLU A 208 -14.94 -11.07 -19.32
C GLU A 208 -13.91 -11.11 -18.20
N GLU A 209 -12.98 -10.14 -18.17
CA GLU A 209 -11.96 -10.05 -17.12
C GLU A 209 -12.59 -9.76 -15.74
N ILE A 210 -13.53 -8.81 -15.63
CA ILE A 210 -14.21 -8.53 -14.36
C ILE A 210 -14.96 -9.77 -13.83
N ILE A 211 -15.65 -10.49 -14.73
CA ILE A 211 -16.38 -11.72 -14.37
C ILE A 211 -15.40 -12.81 -13.93
N GLU A 212 -14.30 -13.03 -14.66
CA GLU A 212 -13.26 -14.00 -14.31
C GLU A 212 -12.67 -13.69 -12.92
N LYS A 213 -12.28 -12.43 -12.67
CA LYS A 213 -11.78 -12.01 -11.35
C LYS A 213 -12.79 -12.21 -10.24
N THR A 214 -14.07 -12.01 -10.53
CA THR A 214 -15.14 -12.28 -9.54
C THR A 214 -15.23 -13.77 -9.20
N TYR A 215 -15.15 -14.65 -10.20
CA TYR A 215 -15.11 -16.09 -9.97
C TYR A 215 -13.85 -16.55 -9.24
N GLU A 216 -12.68 -15.96 -9.53
CA GLU A 216 -11.44 -16.22 -8.78
C GLU A 216 -11.64 -15.90 -7.29
N ILE A 217 -12.23 -14.76 -6.96
CA ILE A 217 -12.49 -14.36 -5.57
C ILE A 217 -13.49 -15.32 -4.92
N LEU A 218 -14.61 -15.64 -5.58
CA LEU A 218 -15.59 -16.61 -5.07
C LEU A 218 -14.92 -17.95 -4.73
N LYS A 219 -14.08 -18.45 -5.65
CA LYS A 219 -13.36 -19.71 -5.44
C LYS A 219 -12.41 -19.61 -4.25
N LEU A 220 -11.64 -18.55 -4.13
CA LEU A 220 -10.67 -18.38 -3.04
C LEU A 220 -11.32 -18.38 -1.64
N TRP A 221 -12.57 -17.92 -1.54
CA TRP A 221 -13.23 -17.72 -0.26
C TRP A 221 -14.27 -18.78 0.10
N TYR A 222 -14.79 -19.50 -0.90
CA TYR A 222 -15.87 -20.48 -0.71
C TYR A 222 -15.55 -21.89 -1.21
N SER A 223 -14.30 -22.16 -1.60
CA SER A 223 -13.79 -23.54 -1.81
C SER A 223 -13.36 -24.18 -0.49
#